data_AF-A0A6M1NPN6-F1
#
_entry.id   AF-A0A6M1NPN6-F1
#
_cell.length_a   1.000
_cell.length_b   1.000
_cell.length_c   1.000
_cell.angle_alpha   90.00
_cell.angle_beta   90.00
_cell.angle_gamma   90.00
#
_symmetry.space_group_name_H-M   'P 1'
#
loop_
_entity.id
_entity.type
_entity.pdbx_description
1 polymer ?
#
loop_
_entity_poly.entity_id
_entity_poly.type
_entity_poly.pdbx_seq_one_letter_code
_entity_poly.pdbx_strand_id
1 'polypeptide(L)'
;MDKKVQNALEAGIASYASIENIESAEFLSALKNAFQLSAPFMEKVDALDAVFDDFQTFEELRELAFDLLMINFFAEDVQKLEEDYLDSEEWEQIEEDTLDRGTELLNIFLYLKECADDEIEADLDDYLKEFLLVEEDEFQDEHRIYEKVIANQILVESDYSEIAKVAKTVGPMEELYELFNPIVSFFYEPNPTSKQLDEFSAHAANKAYETAIYQVIVNFNK
;
A
#
# COMPACT_ATOMS: atom_id res chain seq x y z
N MET A 1 9.79 14.32 3.73
CA MET A 1 9.29 12.97 3.44
C MET A 1 8.74 12.46 4.73
N ASP A 2 7.48 12.06 4.70
CA ASP A 2 6.78 11.60 5.88
C ASP A 2 7.48 10.37 6.49
N LYS A 3 7.46 10.29 7.82
CA LYS A 3 8.19 9.25 8.55
C LYS A 3 7.56 7.86 8.39
N LYS A 4 6.23 7.77 8.34
CA LYS A 4 5.53 6.50 8.13
C LYS A 4 5.80 5.99 6.72
N VAL A 5 5.72 6.87 5.72
CA VAL A 5 6.10 6.55 4.34
C VAL A 5 7.55 6.09 4.24
N GLN A 6 8.48 6.78 4.91
CA GLN A 6 9.89 6.37 4.93
C GLN A 6 10.10 4.97 5.49
N ASN A 7 9.52 4.69 6.66
CA ASN A 7 9.66 3.39 7.31
C ASN A 7 9.08 2.27 6.44
N ALA A 8 7.91 2.52 5.84
CA ALA A 8 7.22 1.60 4.96
C ALA A 8 8.07 1.28 3.71
N LEU A 9 8.53 2.31 3.01
CA LEU A 9 9.36 2.19 1.81
C LEU A 9 10.66 1.43 2.07
N GLU A 10 11.37 1.78 3.14
CA GLU A 10 12.62 1.10 3.52
C GLU A 10 12.39 -0.38 3.85
N ALA A 11 11.34 -0.69 4.61
CA ALA A 11 11.04 -2.06 5.03
C ALA A 11 10.61 -2.95 3.86
N GLY A 12 9.73 -2.45 2.98
CA GLY A 12 9.27 -3.15 1.79
C GLY A 12 10.42 -3.52 0.86
N ILE A 13 11.25 -2.52 0.51
CA ILE A 13 12.38 -2.70 -0.40
C ILE A 13 13.44 -3.62 0.21
N ALA A 14 13.76 -3.47 1.49
CA ALA A 14 14.74 -4.33 2.16
C ALA A 14 14.26 -5.79 2.20
N SER A 15 12.98 -6.01 2.48
CA SER A 15 12.38 -7.35 2.49
C SER A 15 12.41 -7.99 1.11
N TYR A 16 11.95 -7.26 0.10
CA TYR A 16 11.96 -7.70 -1.29
C TYR A 16 13.36 -8.10 -1.74
N ALA A 17 14.32 -7.19 -1.59
CA ALA A 17 15.69 -7.38 -2.03
C ALA A 17 16.38 -8.56 -1.33
N SER A 18 16.07 -8.77 -0.04
CA SER A 18 16.59 -9.92 0.71
C SER A 18 16.03 -11.25 0.20
N ILE A 19 14.77 -11.31 -0.24
CA ILE A 19 14.15 -12.55 -0.73
C ILE A 19 14.65 -12.86 -2.14
N GLU A 20 14.73 -11.85 -3.00
CA GLU A 20 15.25 -11.96 -4.37
C GLU A 20 16.78 -12.06 -4.43
N ASN A 21 17.47 -11.85 -3.31
CA ASN A 21 18.92 -11.85 -3.20
C ASN A 21 19.58 -10.86 -4.18
N ILE A 22 19.08 -9.62 -4.18
CA ILE A 22 19.56 -8.50 -4.99
C ILE A 22 19.97 -7.31 -4.10
N GLU A 23 20.81 -6.43 -4.63
CA GLU A 23 21.22 -5.20 -3.94
C GLU A 23 20.17 -4.11 -4.14
N SER A 24 19.83 -3.37 -3.08
CA SER A 24 18.79 -2.31 -3.13
C SER A 24 19.26 -0.93 -2.67
N ALA A 25 20.52 -0.78 -2.25
CA ALA A 25 21.00 0.49 -1.67
C ALA A 25 20.90 1.67 -2.64
N GLU A 26 21.31 1.47 -3.90
CA GLU A 26 21.25 2.52 -4.93
C GLU A 26 19.80 2.83 -5.33
N PHE A 27 18.99 1.78 -5.54
CA PHE A 27 17.55 1.90 -5.84
C PHE A 27 16.80 2.67 -4.74
N LEU A 28 16.96 2.28 -3.48
CA LEU A 28 16.34 2.96 -2.33
C LEU A 28 16.78 4.42 -2.22
N SER A 29 18.06 4.70 -2.48
CA SER A 29 18.55 6.08 -2.48
C SER A 29 17.94 6.91 -3.61
N ALA A 30 17.79 6.33 -4.81
CA ALA A 30 17.17 6.99 -5.95
C ALA A 30 15.69 7.28 -5.70
N LEU A 31 14.94 6.31 -5.16
CA LEU A 31 13.53 6.49 -4.80
C LEU A 31 13.33 7.59 -3.76
N LYS A 32 14.13 7.60 -2.69
CA LYS A 32 14.05 8.66 -1.67
C LYS A 32 14.29 10.04 -2.26
N ASN A 33 15.22 10.15 -3.21
CA ASN A 33 15.47 11.41 -3.89
C ASN A 33 14.23 11.83 -4.70
N ALA A 34 13.57 10.93 -5.42
CA ALA A 34 12.33 11.21 -6.15
C ALA A 34 11.21 11.71 -5.23
N PHE A 35 10.97 11.04 -4.10
CA PHE A 35 9.96 11.44 -3.10
C PHE A 35 10.24 12.83 -2.50
N GLN A 36 11.51 13.18 -2.35
CA GLN A 36 11.96 14.44 -1.73
C GLN A 36 12.16 15.58 -2.73
N LEU A 37 11.87 15.36 -4.02
CA LEU A 37 11.92 16.44 -5.01
C LEU A 37 11.01 17.58 -4.60
N SER A 38 11.55 18.80 -4.66
CA SER A 38 10.76 20.03 -4.51
C SER A 38 10.20 20.40 -5.89
N ALA A 39 9.23 19.61 -6.36
CA ALA A 39 8.62 19.72 -7.68
C ALA A 39 7.11 19.42 -7.61
N PRO A 40 6.31 19.84 -8.60
CA PRO A 40 4.90 19.43 -8.74
C PRO A 40 4.74 17.90 -8.72
N PHE A 41 3.56 17.41 -8.32
CA PHE A 41 3.33 15.98 -8.12
C PHE A 41 3.69 15.14 -9.35
N MET A 42 3.24 15.53 -10.53
CA MET A 42 3.53 14.78 -11.76
C MET A 42 5.04 14.72 -12.11
N GLU A 43 5.82 15.75 -11.76
CA GLU A 43 7.28 15.68 -11.92
C GLU A 43 7.92 14.68 -10.94
N LYS A 44 7.32 14.45 -9.76
CA LYS A 44 7.74 13.39 -8.84
C LYS A 44 7.35 12.01 -9.36
N VAL A 45 6.19 11.88 -10.00
CA VAL A 45 5.74 10.64 -10.67
C VAL A 45 6.69 10.30 -11.81
N ASP A 46 7.05 11.26 -12.67
CA ASP A 46 8.03 11.07 -13.73
C ASP A 46 9.39 10.62 -13.17
N ALA A 47 9.83 11.23 -12.06
CA ALA A 47 11.07 10.86 -11.40
C ALA A 47 11.00 9.46 -10.79
N LEU A 48 9.88 9.08 -10.16
CA LEU A 48 9.62 7.73 -9.66
C LEU A 48 9.74 6.71 -10.79
N ASP A 49 9.04 6.95 -11.89
CA ASP A 49 9.01 6.06 -13.04
C ASP A 49 10.39 5.89 -13.68
N ALA A 50 11.17 6.98 -13.78
CA ALA A 50 12.56 6.93 -14.24
C ALA A 50 13.45 6.06 -13.33
N VAL A 51 13.23 6.05 -12.01
CA VAL A 51 13.97 5.14 -11.11
C VAL A 51 13.63 3.68 -11.44
N PHE A 52 12.36 3.32 -11.61
CA PHE A 52 11.99 1.93 -11.92
C PHE A 52 12.50 1.51 -13.31
N ASP A 53 12.53 2.41 -14.29
CA ASP A 53 13.09 2.15 -15.62
C ASP A 53 14.59 1.81 -15.57
N ASP A 54 15.34 2.48 -14.68
CA ASP A 54 16.77 2.23 -14.43
C ASP A 54 17.02 0.96 -13.58
N PHE A 55 16.03 0.53 -12.79
CA PHE A 55 16.11 -0.58 -11.84
C PHE A 55 15.01 -1.64 -12.04
N GLN A 56 14.87 -2.14 -13.28
CA GLN A 56 13.80 -3.06 -13.70
C GLN A 56 13.61 -4.35 -12.85
N THR A 57 14.60 -4.75 -12.05
CA THR A 57 14.45 -5.87 -11.11
C THR A 57 13.44 -5.62 -9.99
N PHE A 58 13.07 -4.36 -9.77
CA PHE A 58 12.07 -3.95 -8.78
C PHE A 58 10.72 -3.58 -9.40
N GLU A 59 10.51 -3.79 -10.70
CA GLU A 59 9.31 -3.33 -11.45
C GLU A 59 7.99 -3.66 -10.75
N GLU A 60 7.87 -4.85 -10.13
CA GLU A 60 6.62 -5.24 -9.44
C GLU A 60 6.28 -4.36 -8.22
N LEU A 61 7.23 -3.60 -7.69
CA LEU A 61 7.00 -2.62 -6.61
C LEU A 61 6.61 -1.22 -7.11
N ARG A 62 6.51 -0.98 -8.43
CA ARG A 62 6.28 0.35 -8.99
C ARG A 62 5.00 0.99 -8.46
N GLU A 63 3.88 0.30 -8.59
CA GLU A 63 2.58 0.85 -8.17
C GLU A 63 2.44 0.93 -6.64
N LEU A 64 3.10 0.02 -5.90
CA LEU A 64 3.22 0.13 -4.44
C LEU A 64 3.97 1.40 -4.02
N ALA A 65 5.05 1.75 -4.74
CA ALA A 65 5.81 2.96 -4.49
C ALA A 65 5.03 4.21 -4.94
N PHE A 66 4.19 4.11 -5.97
CA PHE A 66 3.27 5.18 -6.38
C PHE A 66 2.27 5.50 -5.27
N ASP A 67 1.63 4.50 -4.66
CA ASP A 67 0.70 4.73 -3.53
C ASP A 67 1.40 5.47 -2.37
N LEU A 68 2.62 5.05 -2.02
CA LEU A 68 3.42 5.70 -0.98
C LEU A 68 3.83 7.12 -1.37
N LEU A 69 4.09 7.39 -2.66
CA LEU A 69 4.39 8.73 -3.16
C LEU A 69 3.17 9.65 -3.02
N MET A 70 1.97 9.15 -3.37
CA MET A 70 0.70 9.85 -3.20
C MET A 70 0.45 10.20 -1.73
N ILE A 71 0.60 9.24 -0.82
CA ILE A 71 0.47 9.48 0.63
C ILE A 71 1.51 10.49 1.13
N ASN A 72 2.75 10.41 0.67
CA ASN A 72 3.77 11.39 1.02
C ASN A 72 3.41 12.80 0.53
N PHE A 73 2.83 12.93 -0.67
CA PHE A 73 2.37 14.20 -1.21
C PHE A 73 1.28 14.81 -0.31
N PHE A 74 0.27 14.03 0.09
CA PHE A 74 -0.76 14.49 1.03
C PHE A 74 -0.20 14.86 2.41
N ALA A 75 0.77 14.10 2.92
CA ALA A 75 1.34 14.32 4.24
C ALA A 75 2.27 15.54 4.31
N GLU A 76 3.06 15.79 3.26
CA GLU A 76 4.17 16.75 3.31
C GLU A 76 4.04 17.92 2.36
N ASP A 77 3.49 17.71 1.17
CA ASP A 77 3.47 18.72 0.10
C ASP A 77 2.20 19.55 0.16
N VAL A 78 1.02 18.92 0.30
CA VAL A 78 -0.27 19.63 0.41
C VAL A 78 -0.29 20.61 1.58
N GLN A 79 0.36 20.27 2.70
CA GLN A 79 0.49 21.18 3.85
C GLN A 79 1.24 22.48 3.54
N LYS A 80 1.96 22.55 2.42
CA LYS A 80 2.74 23.72 1.97
C LYS A 80 2.05 24.50 0.84
N LEU A 81 0.95 23.96 0.30
CA LEU A 81 0.17 24.54 -0.78
C LEU A 81 -0.96 25.41 -0.21
N GLU A 82 -1.75 26.01 -1.10
CA GLU A 82 -2.93 26.79 -0.72
C GLU A 82 -4.01 25.88 -0.09
N GLU A 83 -4.81 26.42 0.84
CA GLU A 83 -5.80 25.63 1.61
C GLU A 83 -6.86 24.94 0.72
N ASP A 84 -7.08 25.44 -0.49
CA ASP A 84 -8.01 24.95 -1.50
C ASP A 84 -7.31 24.21 -2.66
N TYR A 85 -6.06 23.80 -2.50
CA TYR A 85 -5.33 23.11 -3.57
C TYR A 85 -6.05 21.84 -4.06
N LEU A 86 -6.65 21.07 -3.16
CA LEU A 86 -7.40 19.86 -3.50
C LEU A 86 -8.75 20.16 -4.19
N ASP A 87 -9.20 21.42 -4.17
CA ASP A 87 -10.39 21.89 -4.90
C ASP A 87 -10.02 22.53 -6.25
N SER A 88 -8.76 22.43 -6.68
CA SER A 88 -8.24 23.11 -7.87
C SER A 88 -8.35 22.27 -9.14
N GLU A 89 -8.49 22.94 -10.30
CA GLU A 89 -8.42 22.29 -11.63
C GLU A 89 -7.09 21.54 -11.85
N GLU A 90 -6.01 21.95 -11.17
CA GLU A 90 -4.72 21.25 -11.21
C GLU A 90 -4.83 19.87 -10.55
N TRP A 91 -5.47 19.80 -9.38
CA TRP A 91 -5.67 18.54 -8.67
C TRP A 91 -6.64 17.63 -9.43
N GLU A 92 -7.76 18.16 -9.92
CA GLU A 92 -8.70 17.40 -10.76
C GLU A 92 -8.00 16.75 -11.97
N GLN A 93 -7.05 17.47 -12.61
CA GLN A 93 -6.27 16.92 -13.71
C GLN A 93 -5.28 15.84 -13.27
N ILE A 94 -4.66 15.99 -12.09
CA ILE A 94 -3.78 14.97 -11.52
C ILE A 94 -4.56 13.68 -11.23
N GLU A 95 -5.77 13.79 -10.68
CA GLU A 95 -6.65 12.64 -10.42
C GLU A 95 -7.00 11.92 -11.73
N GLU A 96 -7.40 12.64 -12.77
CA GLU A 96 -7.70 12.05 -14.09
C GLU A 96 -6.46 11.39 -14.71
N ASP A 97 -5.29 12.05 -14.64
CA ASP A 97 -4.03 11.54 -15.21
C ASP A 97 -3.51 10.31 -14.45
N THR A 98 -3.97 10.08 -13.22
CA THR A 98 -3.52 8.98 -12.36
C THR A 98 -4.60 7.96 -12.03
N LEU A 99 -5.76 8.03 -12.71
CA LEU A 99 -6.90 7.14 -12.49
C LEU A 99 -6.55 5.64 -12.59
N ASP A 100 -5.64 5.29 -13.51
CA ASP A 100 -5.20 3.90 -13.75
C ASP A 100 -3.91 3.54 -12.98
N ARG A 101 -3.47 4.36 -12.02
CA ARG A 101 -2.23 4.15 -11.25
C ARG A 101 -2.50 3.66 -9.82
N GLY A 102 -1.48 3.06 -9.22
CA GLY A 102 -1.49 2.65 -7.83
C GLY A 102 -2.13 1.30 -7.61
N THR A 103 -2.39 1.01 -6.34
CA THR A 103 -3.03 -0.22 -5.89
C THR A 103 -4.09 0.08 -4.83
N GLU A 104 -4.87 -0.93 -4.46
CA GLU A 104 -5.83 -0.84 -3.35
C GLU A 104 -5.19 -0.55 -1.98
N LEU A 105 -3.86 -0.57 -1.87
CA LEU A 105 -3.17 -0.17 -0.64
C LEU A 105 -3.27 1.32 -0.36
N LEU A 106 -3.54 2.16 -1.37
CA LEU A 106 -3.80 3.58 -1.12
C LEU A 106 -4.95 3.76 -0.12
N ASN A 107 -6.04 3.00 -0.28
CA ASN A 107 -7.18 2.98 0.64
C ASN A 107 -6.78 2.51 2.05
N ILE A 108 -5.93 1.48 2.15
CA ILE A 108 -5.39 1.02 3.44
C ILE A 108 -4.56 2.12 4.11
N PHE A 109 -3.69 2.82 3.38
CA PHE A 109 -2.85 3.87 3.96
C PHE A 109 -3.65 5.09 4.40
N LEU A 110 -4.69 5.47 3.65
CA LEU A 110 -5.62 6.53 4.04
C LEU A 110 -6.34 6.15 5.34
N TYR A 111 -6.88 4.94 5.42
CA TYR A 111 -7.51 4.42 6.64
C TYR A 111 -6.56 4.41 7.84
N LEU A 112 -5.34 3.88 7.69
CA LEU A 112 -4.34 3.84 8.77
C LEU A 112 -3.91 5.23 9.23
N LYS A 113 -3.94 6.22 8.33
CA LYS A 113 -3.68 7.61 8.69
C LYS A 113 -4.82 8.18 9.52
N GLU A 114 -6.07 7.95 9.12
CA GLU A 114 -7.26 8.34 9.89
C GLU A 114 -7.26 7.71 11.28
N CYS A 115 -6.96 6.41 11.39
CA CYS A 115 -6.82 5.74 12.69
C CYS A 115 -5.74 6.39 13.57
N ALA A 116 -4.60 6.79 12.96
CA ALA A 116 -3.52 7.42 13.70
C ALA A 116 -3.88 8.83 14.17
N ASP A 117 -4.62 9.59 13.37
CA ASP A 117 -5.10 10.94 13.71
C ASP A 117 -6.16 10.89 14.83
N ASP A 118 -7.00 9.84 14.84
CA ASP A 118 -8.04 9.61 15.85
C ASP A 118 -7.57 8.80 17.07
N GLU A 119 -6.30 8.39 17.09
CA GLU A 119 -5.69 7.56 18.15
C GLU A 119 -6.43 6.22 18.41
N ILE A 120 -6.93 5.59 17.34
CA ILE A 120 -7.62 4.28 17.38
C ILE A 120 -6.78 3.17 16.75
N GLU A 121 -7.10 1.92 17.09
CA GLU A 121 -6.49 0.75 16.45
C GLU A 121 -7.26 0.38 15.18
N ALA A 122 -6.53 0.04 14.12
CA ALA A 122 -7.09 -0.43 12.86
C ALA A 122 -7.85 -1.74 13.05
N ASP A 123 -9.08 -1.81 12.55
CA ASP A 123 -9.95 -2.98 12.60
C ASP A 123 -10.56 -3.26 11.23
N LEU A 124 -10.71 -4.54 10.86
CA LEU A 124 -11.22 -4.90 9.53
C LEU A 124 -12.70 -4.55 9.36
N ASP A 125 -13.51 -4.68 10.43
CA ASP A 125 -14.94 -4.38 10.36
C ASP A 125 -15.17 -2.89 10.14
N ASP A 126 -14.40 -2.07 10.87
CA ASP A 126 -14.36 -0.61 10.75
C ASP A 126 -13.85 -0.16 9.37
N TYR A 127 -12.71 -0.69 8.92
CA TYR A 127 -12.17 -0.42 7.58
C TYR A 127 -13.19 -0.71 6.47
N LEU A 128 -13.91 -1.83 6.56
CA LEU A 128 -14.89 -2.18 5.54
C LEU A 128 -16.16 -1.32 5.65
N LYS A 129 -16.73 -1.15 6.85
CA LYS A 129 -18.09 -0.57 6.98
C LYS A 129 -18.11 0.94 7.12
N GLU A 130 -17.14 1.50 7.83
CA GLU A 130 -17.13 2.92 8.16
C GLU A 130 -16.23 3.70 7.18
N PHE A 131 -15.14 3.09 6.69
CA PHE A 131 -14.21 3.74 5.76
C PHE A 131 -14.54 3.46 4.28
N LEU A 132 -14.63 2.18 3.87
CA LEU A 132 -14.79 1.83 2.45
C LEU A 132 -16.24 1.85 1.93
N LEU A 133 -17.17 1.23 2.67
CA LEU A 133 -18.51 0.89 2.16
C LEU A 133 -19.59 1.85 2.69
N VAL A 134 -19.33 3.15 2.57
CA VAL A 134 -20.28 4.19 3.01
C VAL A 134 -21.57 4.10 2.16
N GLU A 135 -22.75 4.37 2.76
CA GLU A 135 -24.09 4.08 2.19
C GLU A 135 -24.48 4.87 0.91
N GLU A 136 -23.57 5.56 0.24
CA GLU A 136 -23.88 6.27 -1.00
C GLU A 136 -23.80 5.31 -2.21
N ASP A 137 -24.76 5.41 -3.14
CA ASP A 137 -24.86 4.57 -4.35
C ASP A 137 -23.58 4.61 -5.24
N GLU A 138 -22.64 5.49 -4.92
CA GLU A 138 -21.34 5.69 -5.59
C GLU A 138 -20.29 4.62 -5.22
N PHE A 139 -20.45 3.88 -4.10
CA PHE A 139 -19.44 2.92 -3.61
C PHE A 139 -19.68 1.44 -4.02
N GLN A 140 -20.34 1.22 -5.16
CA GLN A 140 -20.63 -0.14 -5.64
C GLN A 140 -19.39 -0.87 -6.18
N ASP A 141 -18.39 -0.13 -6.65
CA ASP A 141 -17.15 -0.72 -7.18
C ASP A 141 -16.28 -1.26 -6.04
N GLU A 142 -16.22 -0.58 -4.90
CA GLU A 142 -15.53 -0.99 -3.67
C GLU A 142 -16.14 -2.29 -3.15
N HIS A 143 -17.48 -2.38 -3.12
CA HIS A 143 -18.17 -3.63 -2.80
C HIS A 143 -17.74 -4.80 -3.69
N ARG A 144 -17.52 -4.56 -5.00
CA ARG A 144 -17.05 -5.58 -5.95
C ARG A 144 -15.58 -5.91 -5.73
N ILE A 145 -14.71 -4.92 -5.58
CA ILE A 145 -13.26 -5.10 -5.38
C ILE A 145 -13.00 -5.88 -4.10
N TYR A 146 -13.69 -5.53 -3.01
CA TYR A 146 -13.49 -6.13 -1.69
C TYR A 146 -14.40 -7.33 -1.40
N GLU A 147 -15.19 -7.83 -2.36
CA GLU A 147 -16.15 -8.93 -2.16
C GLU A 147 -15.51 -10.13 -1.44
N LYS A 148 -14.29 -10.50 -1.84
CA LYS A 148 -13.54 -11.61 -1.23
C LYS A 148 -13.15 -11.33 0.20
N VAL A 149 -12.72 -10.11 0.53
CA VAL A 149 -12.37 -9.73 1.91
C VAL A 149 -13.63 -9.73 2.77
N ILE A 150 -14.71 -9.13 2.28
CA ILE A 150 -16.02 -9.08 2.94
C ILE A 150 -16.53 -10.49 3.24
N ALA A 151 -16.45 -11.42 2.27
CA ALA A 151 -16.91 -12.79 2.42
C ALA A 151 -16.06 -13.63 3.38
N ASN A 152 -14.83 -13.21 3.66
CA ASN A 152 -13.85 -13.98 4.44
C ASN A 152 -13.29 -13.21 5.65
N GLN A 153 -14.03 -12.23 6.18
CA GLN A 153 -13.60 -11.41 7.33
C GLN A 153 -13.14 -12.24 8.54
N ILE A 154 -13.77 -13.41 8.77
CA ILE A 154 -13.42 -14.33 9.87
C ILE A 154 -11.97 -14.81 9.84
N LEU A 155 -11.26 -14.66 8.71
CA LEU A 155 -9.85 -15.04 8.59
C LEU A 155 -8.93 -14.24 9.51
N VAL A 156 -9.32 -13.04 9.95
CA VAL A 156 -8.53 -12.27 10.94
C VAL A 156 -8.48 -12.92 12.32
N GLU A 157 -9.24 -13.99 12.55
CA GLU A 157 -9.18 -14.81 13.77
C GLU A 157 -8.45 -16.17 13.55
N SER A 158 -7.80 -16.36 12.40
CA SER A 158 -7.25 -17.66 11.98
C SER A 158 -5.72 -17.76 12.12
N ASP A 159 -5.01 -18.08 11.03
CA ASP A 159 -3.56 -18.15 10.92
C ASP A 159 -3.11 -17.88 9.46
N TYR A 160 -1.81 -17.61 9.26
CA TYR A 160 -1.26 -17.31 7.94
C TYR A 160 -1.46 -18.42 6.91
N SER A 161 -1.53 -19.69 7.34
CA SER A 161 -1.72 -20.82 6.43
C SER A 161 -3.15 -20.86 5.87
N GLU A 162 -4.16 -20.64 6.71
CA GLU A 162 -5.56 -20.58 6.27
C GLU A 162 -5.84 -19.31 5.45
N ILE A 163 -5.26 -18.15 5.81
CA ILE A 163 -5.36 -16.93 4.99
C ILE A 163 -4.78 -17.19 3.58
N ALA A 164 -3.55 -17.69 3.48
CA ALA A 164 -2.90 -17.96 2.20
C ALA A 164 -3.63 -19.04 1.37
N LYS A 165 -4.34 -19.96 2.02
CA LYS A 165 -5.17 -20.97 1.33
C LYS A 165 -6.42 -20.35 0.71
N VAL A 166 -7.07 -19.40 1.38
CA VAL A 166 -8.20 -18.66 0.80
C VAL A 166 -7.73 -17.69 -0.27
N ALA A 167 -6.56 -17.07 -0.11
CA ALA A 167 -5.96 -16.18 -1.10
C ALA A 167 -5.83 -16.83 -2.49
N LYS A 168 -5.57 -18.15 -2.56
CA LYS A 168 -5.53 -18.93 -3.83
C LYS A 168 -6.86 -18.97 -4.59
N THR A 169 -7.96 -18.54 -3.97
CA THR A 169 -9.28 -18.45 -4.60
C THR A 169 -9.56 -17.07 -5.19
N VAL A 170 -8.68 -16.10 -4.93
CA VAL A 170 -8.64 -14.80 -5.61
C VAL A 170 -7.86 -15.01 -6.91
N GLY A 171 -8.44 -14.59 -8.03
CA GLY A 171 -7.90 -14.78 -9.37
C GLY A 171 -7.10 -13.57 -9.87
N PRO A 172 -6.23 -13.74 -10.88
CA PRO A 172 -5.36 -12.68 -11.42
C PRO A 172 -6.07 -11.55 -12.17
N MET A 173 -7.40 -11.61 -12.26
CA MET A 173 -8.25 -10.57 -12.86
C MET A 173 -9.07 -9.85 -11.77
N GLU A 174 -8.83 -10.18 -10.50
CA GLU A 174 -9.42 -9.49 -9.36
C GLU A 174 -8.37 -8.55 -8.79
N GLU A 175 -8.79 -7.34 -8.43
CA GLU A 175 -7.89 -6.23 -8.06
C GLU A 175 -7.09 -6.52 -6.78
N LEU A 176 -7.57 -7.47 -5.97
CA LEU A 176 -6.90 -7.92 -4.76
C LEU A 176 -6.03 -9.18 -4.93
N TYR A 177 -5.74 -9.66 -6.15
CA TYR A 177 -5.06 -10.96 -6.41
C TYR A 177 -3.80 -11.21 -5.56
N GLU A 178 -2.90 -10.23 -5.45
CA GLU A 178 -1.68 -10.31 -4.64
C GLU A 178 -1.75 -9.46 -3.36
N LEU A 179 -2.83 -8.68 -3.19
CA LEU A 179 -3.03 -7.81 -2.03
C LEU A 179 -3.83 -8.49 -0.91
N PHE A 180 -4.70 -9.45 -1.26
CA PHE A 180 -5.59 -10.11 -0.32
C PHE A 180 -4.84 -10.74 0.86
N ASN A 181 -3.79 -11.53 0.58
CA ASN A 181 -3.05 -12.21 1.63
C ASN A 181 -2.33 -11.23 2.57
N PRO A 182 -1.54 -10.24 2.07
CA PRO A 182 -0.97 -9.20 2.91
C PRO A 182 -1.98 -8.37 3.71
N ILE A 183 -3.08 -7.92 3.10
CA ILE A 183 -4.10 -7.08 3.76
C ILE A 183 -4.76 -7.85 4.89
N VAL A 184 -5.29 -9.06 4.63
CA VAL A 184 -5.95 -9.86 5.66
C VAL A 184 -4.96 -10.27 6.75
N SER A 185 -3.70 -10.56 6.39
CA SER A 185 -2.64 -10.87 7.35
C SER A 185 -2.26 -9.69 8.25
N PHE A 186 -2.37 -8.46 7.75
CA PHE A 186 -2.19 -7.26 8.56
C PHE A 186 -3.29 -7.11 9.61
N PHE A 187 -4.57 -7.31 9.24
CA PHE A 187 -5.66 -7.27 10.22
C PHE A 187 -5.66 -8.47 11.18
N TYR A 188 -5.07 -9.60 10.79
CA TYR A 188 -4.81 -10.72 11.71
C TYR A 188 -3.71 -10.39 12.74
N GLU A 189 -2.58 -9.86 12.28
CA GLU A 189 -1.43 -9.53 13.12
C GLU A 189 -0.77 -8.24 12.59
N PRO A 190 -1.09 -7.07 13.17
CA PRO A 190 -0.54 -5.80 12.73
C PRO A 190 0.88 -5.56 13.24
N ASN A 191 1.36 -6.35 14.21
CA ASN A 191 2.69 -6.20 14.83
C ASN A 191 3.47 -7.53 14.85
N PRO A 192 3.72 -8.15 13.68
CA PRO A 192 4.29 -9.49 13.62
C PRO A 192 5.74 -9.51 14.13
N THR A 193 6.07 -10.58 14.86
CA THR A 193 7.45 -10.93 15.19
C THR A 193 8.19 -11.45 13.94
N SER A 194 9.53 -11.50 13.98
CA SER A 194 10.32 -12.08 12.88
C SER A 194 9.91 -13.52 12.54
N LYS A 195 9.51 -14.32 13.54
CA LYS A 195 9.04 -15.68 13.30
C LYS A 195 7.68 -15.72 12.57
N GLN A 196 6.77 -14.81 12.92
CA GLN A 196 5.47 -14.68 12.23
C GLN A 196 5.65 -14.19 10.79
N LEU A 197 6.61 -13.29 10.55
CA LEU A 197 6.99 -12.87 9.20
C LEU A 197 7.57 -14.03 8.37
N ASP A 198 8.43 -14.88 8.96
CA ASP A 198 8.92 -16.09 8.29
C ASP A 198 7.78 -17.06 7.96
N GLU A 199 6.79 -17.18 8.85
CA GLU A 199 5.61 -18.03 8.67
C GLU A 199 4.72 -17.50 7.54
N PHE A 200 4.37 -16.21 7.55
CA PHE A 200 3.66 -15.55 6.46
C PHE A 200 4.38 -15.78 5.13
N SER A 201 5.68 -15.49 5.08
CA SER A 201 6.48 -15.59 3.85
C SER A 201 6.56 -17.04 3.34
N ALA A 202 6.54 -18.05 4.22
CA ALA A 202 6.52 -19.45 3.80
C ALA A 202 5.21 -19.87 3.12
N HIS A 203 4.11 -19.14 3.33
CA HIS A 203 2.79 -19.42 2.78
C HIS A 203 2.40 -18.52 1.59
N ALA A 204 3.05 -17.37 1.42
CA ALA A 204 2.85 -16.43 0.32
C ALA A 204 3.01 -17.09 -1.08
N ALA A 205 2.17 -16.71 -2.04
CA ALA A 205 2.22 -17.26 -3.39
C ALA A 205 3.32 -16.56 -4.21
N ASN A 206 3.33 -15.23 -4.20
CA ASN A 206 4.47 -14.43 -4.64
C ASN A 206 5.28 -13.97 -3.41
N LYS A 207 6.31 -14.77 -3.08
CA LYS A 207 7.02 -14.62 -1.80
C LYS A 207 7.64 -13.24 -1.60
N ALA A 208 8.35 -12.72 -2.60
CA ALA A 208 9.05 -11.45 -2.48
C ALA A 208 8.05 -10.29 -2.39
N TYR A 209 7.11 -10.24 -3.33
CA TYR A 209 6.13 -9.16 -3.45
C TYR A 209 5.16 -9.11 -2.26
N GLU A 210 4.48 -10.22 -1.92
CA GLU A 210 3.51 -10.24 -0.82
C GLU A 210 4.18 -9.95 0.53
N THR A 211 5.41 -10.45 0.75
CA THR A 211 6.15 -10.14 1.99
C THR A 211 6.56 -8.67 2.02
N ALA A 212 6.92 -8.07 0.89
CA ALA A 212 7.21 -6.64 0.80
C ALA A 212 5.96 -5.80 1.12
N ILE A 213 4.80 -6.15 0.56
CA ILE A 213 3.53 -5.47 0.85
C ILE A 213 3.21 -5.55 2.35
N TYR A 214 3.27 -6.75 2.94
CA TYR A 214 2.97 -6.91 4.36
C TYR A 214 3.92 -6.08 5.24
N GLN A 215 5.21 -6.04 4.90
CA GLN A 215 6.19 -5.17 5.56
C GLN A 215 5.88 -3.69 5.37
N VAL A 216 5.44 -3.26 4.18
CA VAL A 216 5.03 -1.88 3.93
C VAL A 216 3.88 -1.50 4.87
N ILE A 217 2.79 -2.27 4.90
CA ILE A 217 1.61 -1.96 5.72
C ILE A 217 1.98 -1.91 7.21
N VAL A 218 2.69 -2.94 7.71
CA VAL A 218 3.11 -3.03 9.12
C VAL A 218 4.00 -1.86 9.52
N ASN A 219 4.90 -1.39 8.66
CA ASN A 219 5.83 -0.31 9.01
C ASN A 219 5.24 1.09 8.74
N PHE A 220 4.22 1.20 7.89
CA PHE A 220 3.39 2.40 7.77
C PHE A 220 2.53 2.61 9.02
N ASN A 221 1.98 1.52 9.59
CA ASN A 221 1.15 1.56 10.79
C ASN A 221 1.89 2.03 12.06
N LYS A 222 3.23 1.95 12.09
CA LYS A 222 4.08 2.29 13.25
C LYS A 222 4.32 3.79 13.47
#